data_AF-A0A651FA68-F1
#
_entry.id   AF-A0A651FA68-F1
#
_cell.length_a   1.000
_cell.length_b   1.000
_cell.length_c   1.000
_cell.angle_alpha   90.00
_cell.angle_beta   90.00
_cell.angle_gamma   90.00
#
_symmetry.space_group_name_H-M   'P 1'
#
loop_
_entity.id
_entity.type
_entity.pdbx_description
1 polymer ?
#
loop_
_entity_poly.entity_id
_entity_poly.type
_entity_poly.pdbx_seq_one_letter_code
_entity_poly.pdbx_strand_id
1 'polypeptide(L)' 'MRKLIVLGIALFGLSTTSYAQVGVGTSTPNAAAALELSSPNQGFLPPRMSTAQRDAIDNPADGLIIFNSTTKTIQ' A
#
# COMPACT_ATOMS: atom_id res chain seq x y z
N MET A 1 -10.82 -45.32 5.43
CA MET A 1 -11.88 -44.31 5.22
C MET A 1 -11.94 -43.25 6.33
N ARG A 2 -12.03 -43.60 7.63
CA ARG A 2 -12.06 -42.62 8.74
C ARG A 2 -10.85 -41.66 8.81
N LYS A 3 -9.64 -42.15 8.53
CA LYS A 3 -8.41 -41.33 8.50
C LYS A 3 -8.43 -40.26 7.40
N LEU A 4 -9.10 -40.53 6.27
CA LEU A 4 -9.24 -39.58 5.16
C LEU A 4 -10.23 -38.47 5.48
N ILE A 5 -11.29 -38.77 6.24
CA ILE A 5 -12.27 -37.79 6.71
C ILE A 5 -11.63 -36.83 7.72
N VAL A 6 -10.84 -37.36 8.66
CA VAL A 6 -10.10 -36.55 9.65
C VAL A 6 -9.06 -35.65 8.99
N LEU A 7 -8.34 -36.15 7.96
CA LEU A 7 -7.36 -35.35 7.22
C LEU A 7 -8.04 -34.22 6.42
N GLY A 8 -9.21 -34.46 5.84
CA GLY A 8 -9.99 -33.44 5.13
C GLY A 8 -10.51 -32.32 6.03
N ILE A 9 -10.96 -32.66 7.25
CA ILE A 9 -11.40 -31.66 8.25
C ILE A 9 -10.21 -30.84 8.76
N ALA A 10 -9.08 -31.49 9.02
CA ALA A 10 -7.85 -30.80 9.45
C ALA A 10 -7.37 -29.79 8.39
N LEU A 11 -7.43 -30.14 7.10
CA LEU A 11 -7.01 -29.25 6.02
C LEU A 11 -7.96 -28.06 5.80
N PHE A 12 -9.27 -28.24 6.03
CA PHE A 12 -10.27 -27.18 5.88
C PHE A 12 -10.17 -26.09 6.98
N GLY A 13 -9.60 -26.42 8.14
CA GLY A 13 -9.34 -25.47 9.22
C GLY A 13 -8.12 -24.56 9.04
N LEU A 14 -7.24 -24.84 8.07
CA LEU A 14 -6.04 -24.04 7.77
C LEU A 14 -6.36 -22.88 6.80
N SER A 15 -7.37 -22.07 7.10
CA SER A 15 -7.61 -20.84 6.35
C SER A 15 -6.51 -19.83 6.69
N THR A 16 -5.54 -19.64 5.80
CA THR A 16 -4.52 -18.59 5.96
C THR A 16 -5.05 -17.28 5.39
N THR A 17 -5.20 -16.28 6.25
CA THR A 17 -5.50 -14.90 5.82
C THR A 17 -4.26 -14.36 5.12
N SER A 18 -4.28 -14.25 3.79
CA SER A 18 -3.22 -13.54 3.06
C SER A 18 -3.54 -12.04 3.04
N TYR A 19 -2.58 -11.22 3.46
CA TYR A 19 -2.67 -9.77 3.37
C TYR A 19 -2.21 -9.34 1.97
N ALA A 20 -3.00 -8.50 1.29
CA ALA A 20 -2.64 -7.91 0.00
C ALA A 20 -1.84 -6.61 0.17
N GLN A 21 -0.76 -6.66 0.96
CA GLN A 21 0.14 -5.52 1.13
C GLN A 21 0.98 -5.30 -0.12
N VAL A 22 1.18 -4.04 -0.51
CA VAL A 22 1.96 -3.70 -1.71
C VAL A 22 3.40 -3.40 -1.29
N GLY A 23 4.33 -4.24 -1.69
CA GLY A 23 5.76 -3.99 -1.57
C GLY A 23 6.36 -3.68 -2.92
N VAL A 24 7.13 -2.60 -3.03
CA VAL A 24 7.96 -2.32 -4.21
C VAL A 24 9.42 -2.25 -3.77
N GLY A 25 10.25 -3.12 -4.33
CA GLY A 25 11.67 -3.24 -3.96
C GLY A 25 11.94 -3.95 -2.64
N THR A 26 10.91 -4.56 -2.02
CA THR A 26 11.04 -5.44 -0.85
C THR A 26 10.13 -6.67 -1.01
N SER A 27 10.62 -7.84 -0.63
CA SER A 27 9.84 -9.10 -0.58
C SER A 27 9.16 -9.32 0.78
N THR A 28 9.53 -8.52 1.78
CA THR A 28 8.99 -8.59 3.14
C THR A 28 8.56 -7.19 3.58
N PRO A 29 7.43 -6.67 3.03
CA PRO A 29 6.88 -5.40 3.49
C PRO A 29 6.57 -5.44 4.98
N ASN A 30 6.76 -4.32 5.65
CA ASN A 30 6.39 -4.13 7.05
C ASN A 30 4.90 -4.43 7.22
N ALA A 31 4.56 -5.27 8.20
CA ALA A 31 3.18 -5.71 8.45
C ALA A 31 2.23 -4.56 8.84
N ALA A 32 2.76 -3.41 9.27
CA ALA A 32 1.99 -2.22 9.58
C ALA A 32 1.81 -1.28 8.37
N ALA A 33 2.43 -1.57 7.23
CA ALA A 33 2.36 -0.73 6.03
C ALA A 33 1.41 -1.34 4.98
N ALA A 34 0.46 -0.53 4.49
CA ALA A 34 -0.35 -0.90 3.33
C ALA A 34 0.47 -0.86 2.02
N LEU A 35 1.45 0.06 1.95
CA LEU A 35 2.42 0.21 0.86
C LEU A 35 3.81 0.49 1.43
N GLU A 36 4.83 -0.26 0.99
CA GLU A 36 6.24 0.01 1.28
C GLU A 36 7.03 0.16 -0.02
N LEU A 37 7.77 1.27 -0.14
CA LEU A 37 8.70 1.55 -1.23
C LEU A 37 10.13 1.48 -0.68
N SER A 38 10.89 0.47 -1.08
CA SER A 38 12.29 0.30 -0.67
C SER A 38 13.20 0.41 -1.90
N SER A 39 14.11 1.37 -1.90
CA SER A 39 15.13 1.51 -2.95
C SER A 39 16.37 2.20 -2.37
N PRO A 40 17.58 1.72 -2.68
CA PRO A 40 18.80 2.38 -2.22
C PRO A 40 19.11 3.67 -3.00
N ASN A 41 18.56 3.82 -4.21
CA ASN A 41 18.98 4.85 -5.17
C ASN A 41 17.83 5.66 -5.78
N GLN A 42 16.57 5.36 -5.44
CA GLN A 42 15.39 6.04 -5.99
C GLN A 42 14.51 6.58 -4.87
N GLY A 43 13.85 7.71 -5.12
CA GLY A 43 12.86 8.29 -4.21
C GLY A 43 11.43 8.01 -4.67
N PHE A 44 10.47 8.35 -3.81
CA PHE A 44 9.06 8.44 -4.20
C PHE A 44 8.81 9.76 -4.91
N LEU A 45 8.23 9.71 -6.11
CA LEU A 45 7.77 10.89 -6.83
C LEU A 45 6.25 11.04 -6.63
N PRO A 46 5.78 11.85 -5.65
CA PRO A 46 4.35 12.04 -5.44
C PRO A 46 3.71 12.76 -6.64
N PRO A 47 2.36 12.72 -6.76
CA PRO A 47 1.65 13.50 -7.76
C PRO A 47 2.09 14.98 -7.73
N ARG A 48 2.30 15.55 -8.92
CA ARG A 48 2.77 16.94 -9.07
C ARG A 48 1.70 17.78 -9.74
N MET A 49 1.37 18.91 -9.13
CA MET A 49 0.31 19.79 -9.63
C MET A 49 0.57 21.24 -9.22
N SER A 50 -0.04 22.20 -9.90
CA SER A 50 0.00 23.61 -9.51
C SER A 50 -0.89 23.87 -8.29
N THR A 51 -0.76 25.05 -7.69
CA THR A 51 -1.65 25.48 -6.61
C THR A 51 -3.12 25.47 -7.03
N ALA A 52 -3.42 25.99 -8.22
CA ALA A 52 -4.78 26.01 -8.75
C ALA A 52 -5.37 24.59 -8.97
N GLN A 53 -4.54 23.63 -9.39
CA GLN A 53 -4.99 22.24 -9.58
C GLN A 53 -5.23 21.53 -8.24
N ARG A 54 -4.38 21.77 -7.23
CA ARG A 54 -4.59 21.26 -5.86
C ARG A 54 -5.89 21.80 -5.27
N ASP A 55 -6.12 23.11 -5.40
CA ASP A 55 -7.31 23.77 -4.86
C ASP A 55 -8.60 23.39 -5.59
N ALA A 56 -8.49 22.80 -6.79
CA ALA A 56 -9.60 22.25 -7.55
C ALA A 56 -9.94 20.79 -7.19
N ILE A 57 -9.26 20.17 -6.22
CA ILE A 57 -9.62 18.82 -5.73
C ILE A 57 -10.83 18.95 -4.81
N ASP A 58 -11.98 18.42 -5.24
CA ASP A 58 -13.19 18.37 -4.43
C ASP A 58 -13.06 17.35 -3.29
N ASN A 59 -13.41 17.78 -2.06
CA ASN A 59 -13.38 16.94 -0.84
C ASN A 59 -12.08 16.12 -0.68
N PRO A 60 -10.90 16.77 -0.56
CA PRO A 60 -9.64 16.05 -0.44
C PRO A 60 -9.65 15.16 0.82
N ALA A 61 -9.22 13.91 0.67
CA ALA A 61 -9.08 13.00 1.80
C ALA A 61 -7.97 13.49 2.75
N ASP A 62 -8.15 13.24 4.04
CA ASP A 62 -7.13 13.56 5.05
C ASP A 62 -5.84 12.78 4.77
N GLY A 63 -4.71 13.48 4.82
CA GLY A 63 -3.38 12.88 4.64
C GLY A 63 -2.96 12.67 3.18
N LEU A 64 -3.63 13.26 2.19
CA LEU A 64 -3.11 13.32 0.82
C LEU A 64 -1.76 14.05 0.77
N ILE A 65 -0.83 13.55 -0.04
CA ILE A 65 0.51 14.12 -0.23
C ILE A 65 0.73 14.40 -1.71
N ILE A 66 1.14 15.62 -2.03
CA ILE A 66 1.48 16.07 -3.38
C ILE A 66 2.75 16.93 -3.36
N PHE A 67 3.38 17.13 -4.51
CA PHE A 67 4.37 18.19 -4.69
C PHE A 67 3.76 19.35 -5.48
N ASN A 68 3.70 20.52 -4.87
CA ASN A 68 3.15 21.71 -5.51
C ASN A 68 4.20 22.38 -6.39
N SER A 69 3.97 22.35 -7.69
CA SER A 69 4.90 22.86 -8.70
C SER A 69 4.93 24.39 -8.77
N THR A 70 3.96 25.09 -8.18
CA THR A 70 3.96 26.56 -8.06
C THR A 70 4.82 27.00 -6.89
N THR A 71 4.58 26.44 -5.69
CA THR A 71 5.30 26.82 -4.46
C THR A 71 6.63 26.08 -4.29
N LYS A 72 6.87 25.02 -5.07
CA LYS A 72 8.06 24.15 -5.01
C LYS A 72 8.21 23.44 -3.66
N THR A 73 7.10 23.05 -3.04
CA THR A 73 7.08 22.39 -1.72
C THR A 73 6.21 21.13 -1.76
N ILE A 74 6.49 20.18 -0.86
CA ILE A 74 5.57 19.09 -0.53
C ILE A 74 4.40 19.66 0.28
N GLN A 75 3.19 19.20 -0.01
CA GLN A 75 1.94 19.62 0.63
C GLN A 75 1.00 18.45 0.81
#